data_AF-R0MMU0-F1
#
_entry.id   AF-R0MMU0-F1
#
_cell.length_a   1.000
_cell.length_b   1.000
_cell.length_c   1.000
_cell.angle_alpha   90.00
_cell.angle_beta   90.00
_cell.angle_gamma   90.00
#
_symmetry.space_group_name_H-M   'P 1'
#
loop_
_entity.id
_entity.type
_entity.pdbx_description
1 polymer ?
#
loop_
_entity_poly.entity_id
_entity_poly.type
_entity_poly.pdbx_seq_one_letter_code
_entity_poly.pdbx_strand_id
1 'polypeptide(L)'
;MLPKLEDYNTFKLPLPSTQQAIISHHSFSTQANMIYVIRTVLELEYKYSTVWNLMFSTYIHGHSYLLLLDTFKSTTGPYLMVLKTPTCVHGVYFEESLEVKLHPYGLRKKFIFTINDGNIQVHDLDLVHDQIVCLEDYFSFGYTKTGYKLMIDKTLMKGQSYLEENGDFSIEYLELYRIVD
;
A
#
# COMPACT_ATOMS: atom_id res chain seq x y z
N MET A 1 19.10 31.16 45.71
CA MET A 1 19.98 30.13 45.14
C MET A 1 19.16 28.88 44.94
N LEU A 2 18.86 28.54 43.69
CA LEU A 2 18.16 27.34 43.25
C LEU A 2 19.09 26.61 42.27
N PRO A 3 19.17 25.27 42.28
CA PRO A 3 20.06 24.54 41.39
C PRO A 3 19.50 24.51 39.95
N LYS A 4 20.40 24.60 38.98
CA LYS A 4 20.14 24.39 37.55
C LYS A 4 19.86 22.90 37.31
N LEU A 5 18.81 22.59 36.57
CA LEU A 5 18.58 21.27 35.97
C LEU A 5 19.27 21.24 34.61
N GLU A 6 20.45 20.63 34.58
CA GLU A 6 21.13 20.17 33.36
C GLU A 6 20.70 18.71 33.06
N ASP A 7 20.57 18.43 31.77
CA ASP A 7 20.76 17.15 31.10
C ASP A 7 19.89 15.92 31.47
N TYR A 8 18.73 15.81 30.83
CA TYR A 8 18.15 14.50 30.49
C TYR A 8 18.71 14.01 29.15
N ASN A 9 19.82 13.27 29.25
CA ASN A 9 20.29 12.35 28.23
C ASN A 9 19.18 11.35 27.88
N THR A 10 18.55 11.51 26.71
CA THR A 10 17.81 10.41 26.08
C THR A 10 18.83 9.40 25.56
N PHE A 11 19.04 8.34 26.32
CA PHE A 11 19.73 7.13 25.87
C PHE A 11 19.05 6.60 24.60
N LYS A 12 19.62 6.92 23.42
CA LYS A 12 19.37 6.14 22.20
C LYS A 12 20.31 4.94 22.25
N LEU A 13 19.78 3.77 22.59
CA LEU A 13 20.48 2.52 22.32
C LEU A 13 20.77 2.45 20.82
N PRO A 14 22.03 2.28 20.37
CA PRO A 14 22.30 2.05 18.97
C PRO A 14 21.68 0.71 18.58
N LEU A 15 20.85 0.73 17.53
CA LEU A 15 20.33 -0.51 16.93
C LEU A 15 21.53 -1.37 16.49
N PRO A 16 21.46 -2.71 16.68
CA PRO A 16 22.55 -3.61 16.31
C PRO A 16 22.97 -3.40 14.86
N SER A 17 24.27 -3.35 14.59
CA SER A 17 24.87 -3.12 13.27
C SER A 17 24.37 -4.08 12.17
N THR A 18 23.79 -5.21 12.56
CA THR A 18 23.14 -6.17 11.65
C THR A 18 21.81 -5.66 11.08
N GLN A 19 21.06 -4.82 11.80
CA GLN A 19 19.81 -4.23 11.30
C GLN A 19 20.06 -3.02 10.38
N GLN A 20 21.15 -2.28 10.58
CA GLN A 20 21.53 -1.19 9.70
C GLN A 20 22.04 -1.69 8.32
N ALA A 21 22.58 -2.91 8.26
CA ALA A 21 23.06 -3.54 7.03
C ALA A 21 21.96 -4.24 6.21
N ILE A 22 20.82 -4.60 6.81
CA ILE A 22 19.69 -5.24 6.10
C ILE A 22 18.81 -4.19 5.39
N ILE A 23 18.78 -2.95 5.91
CA ILE A 23 18.02 -1.85 5.30
C ILE A 23 18.70 -1.34 4.00
N SER A 24 19.98 -1.64 3.78
CA SER A 24 20.77 -1.06 2.69
C SER A 24 20.96 -1.93 1.44
N HIS A 25 20.36 -3.13 1.34
CA HIS A 25 20.71 -4.05 0.24
C HIS A 25 19.61 -4.63 -0.66
N HIS A 26 18.31 -4.38 -0.48
CA HIS A 26 17.32 -4.77 -1.52
C HIS A 26 16.06 -3.90 -1.65
N SER A 27 15.96 -2.82 -0.88
CA SER A 27 14.97 -1.77 -1.07
C SER A 27 15.73 -0.52 -1.51
N PHE A 28 15.37 0.11 -2.63
CA PHE A 28 15.45 1.56 -2.91
C PHE A 28 15.75 1.96 -4.36
N SER A 29 16.55 1.24 -5.16
CA SER A 29 16.97 1.78 -6.48
C SER A 29 15.83 1.90 -7.50
N THR A 30 14.80 1.04 -7.39
CA THR A 30 13.57 1.06 -8.20
C THR A 30 12.49 1.98 -7.64
N GLN A 31 12.61 2.48 -6.41
CA GLN A 31 11.56 3.23 -5.72
C GLN A 31 11.53 4.72 -6.09
N ALA A 32 12.66 5.38 -6.35
CA ALA A 32 12.66 6.82 -6.66
C ALA A 32 11.88 7.15 -7.94
N ASN A 33 12.12 6.37 -9.01
CA ASN A 33 11.36 6.51 -10.26
C ASN A 33 9.89 6.11 -10.08
N MET A 34 9.62 5.04 -9.33
CA MET A 34 8.25 4.58 -9.08
C MET A 34 7.44 5.61 -8.27
N ILE A 35 8.01 6.17 -7.21
CA ILE A 35 7.40 7.24 -6.41
C ILE A 35 7.15 8.47 -7.28
N TYR A 36 8.12 8.86 -8.11
CA TYR A 36 7.94 9.97 -9.04
C TYR A 36 6.76 9.71 -10.00
N VAL A 37 6.71 8.52 -10.59
CA VAL A 37 5.64 8.11 -11.50
C VAL A 37 4.28 8.09 -10.79
N ILE A 38 4.20 7.52 -9.59
CA ILE A 38 2.95 7.48 -8.80
C ILE A 38 2.50 8.89 -8.41
N ARG A 39 3.42 9.79 -8.02
CA ARG A 39 3.09 11.18 -7.71
C ARG A 39 2.42 11.91 -8.88
N THR A 40 2.68 11.50 -10.12
CA THR A 40 2.04 12.17 -11.27
C THR A 40 0.52 11.96 -11.30
N VAL A 41 0.02 10.88 -10.68
CA VAL A 41 -1.38 10.45 -10.72
C VAL A 41 -2.14 10.64 -9.40
N LEU A 42 -1.45 11.00 -8.32
CA LEU A 42 -2.08 11.38 -7.06
C LEU A 42 -2.85 12.71 -7.17
N GLU A 43 -3.80 12.90 -6.27
CA GLU A 43 -4.48 14.20 -6.12
C GLU A 43 -3.49 15.33 -5.82
N LEU A 44 -3.88 16.57 -6.14
CA LEU A 44 -3.01 17.72 -6.03
C LEU A 44 -2.46 17.92 -4.60
N GLU A 45 -3.27 17.65 -3.57
CA GLU A 45 -2.86 17.75 -2.16
C GLU A 45 -1.75 16.74 -1.83
N TYR A 46 -1.88 15.48 -2.26
CA TYR A 46 -0.91 14.42 -1.98
C TYR A 46 0.28 14.38 -2.95
N LYS A 47 0.18 15.02 -4.11
CA LYS A 47 1.21 15.04 -5.15
C LYS A 47 2.55 15.60 -4.68
N TYR A 48 2.49 16.54 -3.75
CA TYR A 48 3.66 17.19 -3.16
C TYR A 48 4.01 16.66 -1.76
N SER A 49 3.29 15.65 -1.27
CA SER A 49 3.59 15.03 0.00
C SER A 49 5.04 14.54 0.03
N THR A 50 5.76 14.99 1.05
CA THR A 50 7.16 14.61 1.29
C THR A 50 7.29 13.41 2.22
N VAL A 51 6.20 12.98 2.85
CA VAL A 51 6.19 11.96 3.89
C VAL A 51 5.18 10.86 3.56
N TRP A 52 5.70 9.68 3.22
CA TRP A 52 4.90 8.48 2.99
C TRP A 52 5.30 7.45 4.04
N ASN A 53 4.37 7.13 4.94
CA ASN A 53 4.62 6.21 6.04
C ASN A 53 4.37 4.79 5.58
N LEU A 54 5.40 3.96 5.57
CA LEU A 54 5.25 2.52 5.35
C LEU A 54 4.49 1.91 6.54
N MET A 55 3.26 1.48 6.28
CA MET A 55 2.36 0.87 7.27
C MET A 55 2.52 -0.64 7.31
N PHE A 56 2.69 -1.27 6.16
CA PHE A 56 2.84 -2.72 6.02
C PHE A 56 3.76 -3.07 4.85
N SER A 57 4.44 -4.20 4.95
CA SER A 57 5.33 -4.72 3.92
C SER A 57 5.49 -6.22 4.12
N THR A 58 5.25 -7.06 3.11
CA THR A 58 5.41 -8.52 3.26
C THR A 58 6.84 -8.97 3.55
N TYR A 59 7.84 -8.16 3.20
CA TYR A 59 9.25 -8.36 3.52
C TYR A 59 9.57 -8.20 5.01
N ILE A 60 9.00 -7.18 5.66
CA ILE A 60 9.23 -6.86 7.09
C ILE A 60 8.27 -7.64 7.98
N HIS A 61 7.01 -7.76 7.56
CA HIS A 61 5.90 -8.22 8.38
C HIS A 61 5.42 -9.64 8.01
N GLY A 62 6.00 -10.25 6.97
CA GLY A 62 5.54 -11.52 6.42
C GLY A 62 4.21 -11.42 5.69
N HIS A 63 3.65 -12.58 5.36
CA HIS A 63 2.42 -12.72 4.57
C HIS A 63 1.17 -12.85 5.47
N SER A 64 1.04 -11.94 6.45
CA SER A 64 -0.07 -11.96 7.41
C SER A 64 -1.18 -10.99 7.00
N TYR A 65 -2.29 -11.54 6.48
CA TYR A 65 -3.48 -10.77 6.14
C TYR A 65 -4.09 -10.05 7.34
N LEU A 66 -4.15 -10.71 8.49
CA LEU A 66 -4.66 -10.09 9.72
C LEU A 66 -3.79 -8.89 10.14
N LEU A 67 -2.47 -9.02 10.04
CA LEU A 67 -1.56 -7.92 10.37
C LEU A 67 -1.69 -6.75 9.39
N LEU A 68 -1.89 -7.03 8.09
CA LEU A 68 -2.23 -6.00 7.10
C LEU A 68 -3.51 -5.25 7.50
N LEU A 69 -4.59 -5.97 7.80
CA LEU A 69 -5.87 -5.37 8.20
C LEU A 69 -5.78 -4.58 9.51
N ASP A 70 -4.98 -5.04 10.47
CA ASP A 70 -4.77 -4.34 11.74
C ASP A 70 -4.13 -2.96 11.57
N THR A 71 -3.38 -2.72 10.48
CA THR A 71 -2.78 -1.42 10.21
C THR A 71 -3.81 -0.31 9.98
N PHE A 72 -5.01 -0.65 9.53
CA PHE A 72 -6.09 0.29 9.27
C PHE A 72 -6.85 0.69 10.53
N LYS A 73 -6.83 -0.12 11.60
CA LYS A 73 -7.61 0.14 12.83
C LYS A 73 -7.20 1.41 13.59
N SER A 74 -5.97 1.88 13.39
CA SER A 74 -5.37 2.99 14.15
C SER A 74 -5.07 4.23 13.30
N THR A 75 -5.38 4.20 12.01
CA THR A 75 -5.03 5.28 11.09
C THR A 75 -6.16 5.58 10.13
N THR A 76 -6.19 6.81 9.63
CA THR A 76 -7.07 7.22 8.53
C THR A 76 -6.23 7.97 7.51
N GLY A 77 -6.56 7.83 6.23
CA GLY A 77 -5.98 8.68 5.20
C GLY A 77 -6.17 8.09 3.82
N PRO A 78 -5.60 8.75 2.80
CA PRO A 78 -5.27 8.04 1.59
C PRO A 78 -4.18 7.00 1.86
N TYR A 79 -4.43 5.82 1.33
CA TYR A 79 -3.50 4.71 1.30
C TYR A 79 -3.05 4.49 -0.14
N LEU A 80 -1.81 4.05 -0.25
CA LEU A 80 -1.23 3.56 -1.48
C LEU A 80 -0.73 2.15 -1.23
N MET A 81 -1.35 1.18 -1.87
CA MET A 81 -0.87 -0.19 -1.86
C MET A 81 -0.15 -0.47 -3.18
N VAL A 82 1.04 -1.07 -3.08
CA VAL A 82 1.91 -1.40 -4.21
C VAL A 82 2.20 -2.89 -4.18
N LEU A 83 2.09 -3.52 -5.35
CA LEU A 83 2.20 -4.95 -5.56
C LEU A 83 3.22 -5.19 -6.66
N LYS A 84 4.37 -5.77 -6.31
CA LYS A 84 5.35 -6.21 -7.30
C LYS A 84 4.98 -7.62 -7.77
N THR A 85 4.79 -7.77 -9.08
CA THR A 85 4.66 -9.06 -9.75
C THR A 85 5.91 -9.32 -10.58
N PRO A 86 6.13 -10.54 -11.11
CA PRO A 86 7.28 -10.82 -11.98
C PRO A 86 7.35 -9.92 -13.21
N THR A 87 6.19 -9.51 -13.75
CA THR A 87 6.08 -8.79 -15.03
C THR A 87 5.92 -7.29 -14.87
N CYS A 88 5.24 -6.82 -13.83
CA CYS A 88 4.89 -5.41 -13.68
C CYS A 88 4.79 -5.01 -12.20
N VAL A 89 4.33 -3.79 -11.95
CA VAL A 89 3.88 -3.35 -10.63
C VAL A 89 2.43 -2.94 -10.74
N HIS A 90 1.56 -3.58 -9.95
CA HIS A 90 0.22 -3.07 -9.75
C HIS A 90 0.19 -2.19 -8.50
N GLY A 91 -0.79 -1.31 -8.43
CA GLY A 91 -1.09 -0.64 -7.20
C GLY A 91 -2.49 -0.07 -7.18
N VAL A 92 -2.87 0.39 -6.01
CA VAL A 92 -4.17 0.98 -5.77
C VAL A 92 -4.01 2.14 -4.80
N TYR A 93 -4.58 3.28 -5.18
CA TYR A 93 -4.83 4.41 -4.28
C TYR A 93 -6.26 4.32 -3.78
N PHE A 94 -6.48 4.59 -2.50
CA PHE A 94 -7.81 4.57 -1.89
C PHE A 94 -7.86 5.34 -0.57
N GLU A 95 -8.95 6.04 -0.31
CA GLU A 95 -9.09 6.94 0.87
C GLU A 95 -9.88 6.35 2.04
N GLU A 96 -10.29 5.10 1.94
CA GLU A 96 -11.09 4.41 2.94
C GLU A 96 -10.31 3.23 3.54
N SER A 97 -10.40 3.03 4.85
CA SER A 97 -9.72 1.89 5.50
C SER A 97 -10.26 0.55 5.02
N LEU A 98 -9.37 -0.44 4.84
CA LEU A 98 -9.80 -1.81 4.60
C LEU A 98 -10.31 -2.42 5.91
N GLU A 99 -11.57 -2.83 5.89
CA GLU A 99 -12.26 -3.45 7.02
C GLU A 99 -13.07 -4.66 6.54
N VAL A 100 -13.01 -5.76 7.29
CA VAL A 100 -13.83 -6.94 7.00
C VAL A 100 -15.29 -6.59 7.20
N LYS A 101 -16.05 -6.57 6.10
CA LYS A 101 -17.47 -6.17 6.08
C LYS A 101 -18.26 -7.10 5.17
N LEU A 102 -19.47 -7.46 5.61
CA LEU A 102 -20.40 -8.29 4.82
C LEU A 102 -20.92 -7.58 3.56
N HIS A 103 -20.89 -6.25 3.54
CA HIS A 103 -21.40 -5.46 2.43
C HIS A 103 -20.28 -4.68 1.74
N PRO A 104 -20.31 -4.57 0.40
CA PRO A 104 -19.38 -3.72 -0.32
C PRO A 104 -19.44 -2.25 0.14
N TYR A 105 -18.30 -1.56 0.09
CA TYR A 105 -18.12 -0.17 0.51
C TYR A 105 -17.16 0.57 -0.45
N GLY A 106 -16.51 1.66 -0.04
CA GLY A 106 -15.54 2.36 -0.90
C GLY A 106 -16.16 3.51 -1.68
N LEU A 107 -16.93 4.38 -1.01
CA LEU A 107 -17.55 5.55 -1.65
C LEU A 107 -16.58 6.72 -1.82
N ARG A 108 -15.37 6.61 -1.27
CA ARG A 108 -14.29 7.60 -1.41
C ARG A 108 -13.43 7.33 -2.64
N LYS A 109 -12.58 8.30 -2.97
CA LYS A 109 -11.76 8.21 -4.17
C LYS A 109 -10.83 7.01 -4.11
N LYS A 110 -10.72 6.35 -5.26
CA LYS A 110 -9.87 5.20 -5.48
C LYS A 110 -9.58 5.01 -6.96
N PHE A 111 -8.41 4.50 -7.28
CA PHE A 111 -8.01 4.14 -8.63
C PHE A 111 -6.98 3.02 -8.58
N ILE A 112 -6.95 2.19 -9.61
CA ILE A 112 -5.92 1.16 -9.80
C ILE A 112 -4.92 1.69 -10.81
N PHE A 113 -3.65 1.33 -10.66
CA PHE A 113 -2.65 1.61 -11.66
C PHE A 113 -1.74 0.41 -11.89
N THR A 114 -1.14 0.37 -13.07
CA THR A 114 -0.07 -0.57 -13.42
C THR A 114 1.11 0.22 -13.93
N ILE A 115 2.31 -0.14 -13.49
CA ILE A 115 3.57 0.40 -14.00
C ILE A 115 4.29 -0.73 -14.72
N ASN A 116 4.55 -0.52 -16.01
CA ASN A 116 5.30 -1.44 -16.84
C ASN A 116 6.38 -0.67 -17.61
N ASP A 117 7.63 -1.10 -17.46
CA ASP A 117 8.81 -0.40 -18.03
C ASP A 117 8.82 1.12 -17.77
N GLY A 118 8.40 1.55 -16.58
CA GLY A 118 8.35 2.95 -16.18
C GLY A 118 7.15 3.75 -16.71
N ASN A 119 6.29 3.15 -17.53
CA ASN A 119 5.05 3.76 -17.99
C ASN A 119 3.90 3.40 -17.05
N ILE A 120 3.14 4.41 -16.61
CA ILE A 120 1.98 4.22 -15.76
C ILE A 120 0.69 4.23 -16.58
N GLN A 121 -0.17 3.25 -16.32
CA GLN A 121 -1.54 3.22 -16.79
C GLN A 121 -2.45 3.32 -15.58
N VAL A 122 -3.41 4.24 -15.61
CA VAL A 122 -4.34 4.50 -14.51
C VAL A 122 -5.75 4.12 -14.94
N HIS A 123 -6.45 3.46 -14.05
CA HIS A 123 -7.84 3.06 -14.20
C HIS A 123 -8.64 3.61 -13.02
N ASP A 124 -9.32 4.73 -13.27
CA ASP A 124 -10.24 5.30 -12.29
C ASP A 124 -11.37 4.30 -11.98
N LEU A 125 -11.73 4.25 -10.70
CA LEU A 125 -12.81 3.43 -10.20
C LEU A 125 -14.02 4.31 -9.91
N ASP A 126 -15.15 3.98 -10.51
CA ASP A 126 -16.41 4.66 -10.26
C ASP A 126 -16.80 4.57 -8.78
N LEU A 127 -17.15 5.71 -8.17
CA LEU A 127 -17.42 5.75 -6.74
C LEU A 127 -18.63 4.89 -6.33
N VAL A 128 -19.60 4.72 -7.23
CA VAL A 128 -20.86 4.05 -6.97
C VAL A 128 -20.82 2.58 -7.41
N HIS A 129 -20.25 2.32 -8.58
CA HIS A 129 -20.32 1.02 -9.24
C HIS A 129 -19.12 0.13 -8.94
N ASP A 130 -17.94 0.71 -8.73
CA ASP A 130 -16.70 -0.02 -8.48
C ASP A 130 -16.43 -0.04 -6.98
N GLN A 131 -17.01 -0.99 -6.25
CA GLN A 131 -16.94 -1.01 -4.79
C GLN A 131 -15.69 -1.74 -4.26
N ILE A 132 -15.38 -1.55 -2.99
CA ILE A 132 -14.41 -2.34 -2.22
C ILE A 132 -15.16 -3.49 -1.55
N VAL A 133 -14.62 -4.70 -1.63
CA VAL A 133 -15.06 -5.84 -0.82
C VAL A 133 -13.88 -6.34 -0.03
N CYS A 134 -14.04 -6.54 1.27
CA CYS A 134 -13.00 -7.10 2.13
C CYS A 134 -13.65 -8.13 3.03
N LEU A 135 -13.25 -9.39 2.85
CA LEU A 135 -13.75 -10.56 3.55
C LEU A 135 -12.57 -11.27 4.24
N GLU A 136 -12.85 -12.35 4.95
CA GLU A 136 -11.84 -13.13 5.68
C GLU A 136 -10.80 -13.78 4.75
N ASP A 137 -11.18 -14.06 3.50
CA ASP A 137 -10.35 -14.81 2.54
C ASP A 137 -9.70 -13.95 1.46
N TYR A 138 -10.15 -12.71 1.27
CA TYR A 138 -9.61 -11.80 0.26
C TYR A 138 -10.09 -10.37 0.46
N PHE A 139 -9.46 -9.45 -0.24
CA PHE A 139 -10.01 -8.11 -0.48
C PHE A 139 -9.90 -7.76 -1.96
N SER A 140 -10.80 -6.89 -2.43
CA SER A 140 -10.88 -6.49 -3.82
C SER A 140 -11.29 -5.03 -3.98
N PHE A 141 -10.87 -4.46 -5.11
CA PHE A 141 -11.21 -3.14 -5.58
C PHE A 141 -11.90 -3.24 -6.94
N GLY A 142 -12.88 -2.37 -7.16
CA GLY A 142 -13.69 -2.39 -8.38
C GLY A 142 -14.58 -3.62 -8.48
N TYR A 143 -15.15 -4.04 -7.35
CA TYR A 143 -16.16 -5.07 -7.30
C TYR A 143 -17.46 -4.57 -7.95
N THR A 144 -17.97 -5.37 -8.87
CA THR A 144 -19.21 -5.18 -9.63
C THR A 144 -19.98 -6.51 -9.65
N LYS A 145 -21.19 -6.51 -10.23
CA LYS A 145 -21.96 -7.76 -10.44
C LYS A 145 -21.25 -8.78 -11.34
N THR A 146 -20.29 -8.35 -12.15
CA THR A 146 -19.59 -9.19 -13.13
C THR A 146 -18.22 -9.66 -12.65
N GLY A 147 -17.73 -9.20 -11.49
CA GLY A 147 -16.42 -9.55 -10.96
C GLY A 147 -15.73 -8.37 -10.29
N TYR A 148 -14.40 -8.44 -10.18
CA TYR A 148 -13.56 -7.39 -9.60
C TYR A 148 -12.48 -6.96 -10.58
N LYS A 149 -11.98 -5.73 -10.40
CA LYS A 149 -10.87 -5.18 -11.17
C LYS A 149 -9.51 -5.56 -10.59
N LEU A 150 -9.42 -5.66 -9.27
CA LEU A 150 -8.24 -6.15 -8.57
C LEU A 150 -8.70 -6.92 -7.34
N MET A 151 -8.24 -8.15 -7.15
CA MET A 151 -8.48 -8.96 -5.96
C MET A 151 -7.16 -9.53 -5.47
N ILE A 152 -6.99 -9.58 -4.15
CA ILE A 152 -5.81 -10.11 -3.48
C ILE A 152 -6.30 -11.09 -2.42
N ASP A 153 -5.77 -12.30 -2.47
CA ASP A 153 -6.15 -13.34 -1.52
C ASP A 153 -5.54 -13.09 -0.12
N LYS A 154 -6.04 -13.79 0.89
CA LYS A 154 -5.53 -13.71 2.26
C LYS A 154 -4.08 -14.21 2.42
N THR A 155 -3.51 -14.86 1.41
CA THR A 155 -2.10 -15.27 1.48
C THR A 155 -1.18 -14.11 1.14
N LEU A 156 -1.70 -13.04 0.53
CA LEU A 156 -0.92 -11.90 0.02
C LEU A 156 0.14 -12.31 -1.01
N MET A 157 0.07 -13.54 -1.53
CA MET A 157 0.99 -14.09 -2.53
C MET A 157 0.36 -14.18 -3.91
N LYS A 158 -0.97 -14.07 -4.00
CA LYS A 158 -1.70 -14.19 -5.27
C LYS A 158 -2.78 -13.14 -5.35
N GLY A 159 -3.09 -12.77 -6.58
CA GLY A 159 -4.21 -11.91 -6.87
C GLY A 159 -4.76 -12.17 -8.26
N GLN A 160 -5.83 -11.46 -8.55
CA GLN A 160 -6.48 -11.45 -9.84
C GLN A 160 -6.72 -10.01 -10.30
N SER A 161 -6.50 -9.73 -11.58
CA SER A 161 -6.81 -8.45 -12.18
C SER A 161 -7.30 -8.60 -13.62
N TYR A 162 -8.32 -7.83 -13.98
CA TYR A 162 -8.77 -7.70 -15.37
C TYR A 162 -7.72 -7.04 -16.29
N LEU A 163 -6.65 -6.47 -15.71
CA LEU A 163 -5.56 -5.83 -16.43
C LEU A 163 -4.52 -6.83 -16.95
N GLU A 164 -4.53 -8.06 -16.45
CA GLU A 164 -3.61 -9.13 -16.86
C GLU A 164 -4.31 -10.08 -17.85
N GLU A 165 -3.59 -10.52 -18.90
CA GLU A 165 -4.17 -11.36 -19.97
C GLU A 165 -4.80 -12.66 -19.46
N ASN A 166 -4.19 -13.27 -18.43
CA ASN A 166 -4.68 -14.51 -17.83
C ASN A 166 -5.57 -14.28 -16.60
N GLY A 167 -5.77 -13.02 -16.19
CA GLY A 167 -6.53 -12.68 -14.98
C GLY A 167 -5.79 -12.96 -13.67
N ASP A 168 -4.98 -14.01 -13.56
CA ASP A 168 -4.24 -14.38 -12.34
C ASP A 168 -2.79 -13.84 -12.34
N PHE A 169 -2.29 -13.44 -11.17
CA PHE A 169 -0.88 -13.08 -10.97
C PHE A 169 -0.33 -13.53 -9.62
N SER A 170 0.99 -13.71 -9.56
CA SER A 170 1.74 -13.95 -8.32
C SER A 170 2.33 -12.64 -7.81
N ILE A 171 2.26 -12.44 -6.50
CA ILE A 171 2.80 -11.28 -5.79
C ILE A 171 4.16 -11.69 -5.23
N GLU A 172 5.22 -11.06 -5.71
CA GLU A 172 6.57 -11.20 -5.15
C GLU A 172 6.67 -10.40 -3.84
N TYR A 173 6.01 -9.24 -3.80
CA TYR A 173 6.08 -8.33 -2.68
C TYR A 173 4.90 -7.34 -2.66
N LEU A 174 4.44 -6.97 -1.45
CA LEU A 174 3.37 -6.00 -1.22
C LEU A 174 3.81 -4.98 -0.17
N GLU A 175 3.60 -3.70 -0.48
CA GLU A 175 3.73 -2.57 0.45
C GLU A 175 2.41 -1.82 0.59
N LEU A 176 2.17 -1.32 1.79
CA LEU A 176 1.10 -0.37 2.08
C LEU A 176 1.74 0.89 2.67
N TYR A 177 1.47 2.01 2.03
CA TYR A 177 1.85 3.33 2.50
C TYR A 177 0.62 4.12 2.90
N ARG A 178 0.76 4.91 3.95
CA ARG A 178 -0.16 6.01 4.27
C ARG A 178 0.50 7.31 3.82
N ILE A 179 -0.18 8.07 2.98
CA ILE A 179 0.31 9.38 2.54
C ILE A 179 -0.09 10.42 3.59
N VAL A 180 0.88 11.25 3.99
CA VAL A 180 0.68 12.33 4.97
C VAL A 180 0.89 13.65 4.27
N ASP A 181 -0.06 14.57 4.41
CA ASP A 181 0.08 15.96 3.94
C ASP A 181 1.16 16.74 4.69
#